data_AF-A0A9P4TTK1-F1
#
_entry.id   AF-A0A9P4TTK1-F1
#
_cell.length_a   1.000
_cell.length_b   1.000
_cell.length_c   1.000
_cell.angle_alpha   90.00
_cell.angle_beta   90.00
_cell.angle_gamma   90.00
#
_symmetry.space_group_name_H-M   'P 1'
#
loop_
_entity.id
_entity.type
_entity.pdbx_description
1 polymer ?
#
loop_
_entity_poly.entity_id
_entity_poly.type
_entity_poly.pdbx_seq_one_letter_code
_entity_poly.pdbx_strand_id
1 'polypeptide(L)'
;APMRNCNMKPENQAIDRYIVHLQPNHSIQQHSETLRLSIEPHVDFIMSKRLYSDRVVYSASEINETLLSAIRSDPEVDFVE
;
A
#
# COMPACT_ATOMS: atom_id res chain seq x y z
N ALA A 1 -1.86 -10.04 -1.37
CA ALA A 1 -1.22 -9.50 -0.16
C ALA A 1 -2.03 -9.73 1.13
N PRO A 2 -1.44 -10.34 2.19
CA PRO A 2 -2.02 -10.35 3.53
C PRO A 2 -2.07 -8.93 4.14
N MET A 3 -3.05 -8.71 5.03
CA MET A 3 -3.13 -7.51 5.86
C MET A 3 -2.45 -7.77 7.20
N ARG A 4 -1.52 -6.91 7.61
CA ARG A 4 -0.75 -7.02 8.85
C ARG A 4 -1.07 -5.83 9.74
N ASN A 5 -1.93 -6.04 10.73
CA ASN A 5 -2.26 -4.98 11.66
C ASN A 5 -1.12 -4.83 12.69
N CYS A 6 -0.07 -4.07 12.36
CA CYS A 6 1.08 -3.84 13.25
C CYS A 6 0.72 -2.96 14.47
N ASN A 7 -0.45 -2.31 14.44
CA ASN A 7 -1.05 -1.69 15.61
C ASN A 7 -2.27 -2.51 16.05
N MET A 8 -2.17 -3.20 17.19
CA MET A 8 -3.34 -3.72 17.91
C MET A 8 -4.21 -2.55 18.40
N LYS A 9 -4.89 -1.85 17.49
CA LYS A 9 -5.97 -0.94 17.85
C LYS A 9 -7.29 -1.68 17.63
N PRO A 10 -8.27 -1.45 18.52
CA PRO A 10 -9.54 -2.15 18.49
C PRO A 10 -10.18 -2.00 17.11
N GLU A 11 -10.84 -3.08 16.68
CA GLU A 11 -11.52 -3.34 15.41
C GLU A 11 -12.56 -2.28 14.93
N ASN A 12 -12.68 -1.16 15.64
CA ASN A 12 -13.61 -0.05 15.39
C ASN A 12 -12.92 1.31 15.15
N GLN A 13 -11.61 1.38 14.93
CA GLN A 13 -10.99 2.61 14.44
C GLN A 13 -11.00 2.63 12.91
N ALA A 14 -11.54 3.70 12.33
CA ALA A 14 -11.34 4.02 10.92
C ALA A 14 -9.82 4.00 10.67
N ILE A 15 -9.38 3.07 9.82
CA ILE A 15 -7.99 3.04 9.39
C ILE A 15 -7.86 4.19 8.38
N ASP A 16 -7.43 5.34 8.87
CA ASP A 16 -7.26 6.54 8.03
C ASP A 16 -6.09 6.40 7.05
N ARG A 17 -5.21 5.42 7.28
CA ARG A 17 -3.96 5.27 6.53
C ARG A 17 -3.51 3.82 6.49
N TYR A 18 -3.14 3.39 5.29
CA TYR A 18 -2.52 2.10 5.01
C TYR A 18 -1.06 2.28 4.62
N ILE A 19 -0.21 1.33 5.00
CA ILE A 19 1.16 1.21 4.51
C ILE A 19 1.23 0.04 3.56
N VAL A 20 1.62 0.30 2.32
CA VAL A 20 1.69 -0.73 1.27
C VAL A 20 3.14 -1.03 0.96
N HIS A 21 3.50 -2.31 1.03
CA HIS A 21 4.82 -2.82 0.70
C HIS A 21 4.77 -3.52 -0.65
N LEU A 22 5.48 -2.99 -1.64
CA LEU A 22 5.64 -3.64 -2.94
C LEU A 22 6.78 -4.67 -2.91
N GLN A 23 6.74 -5.64 -3.82
CA GLN A 23 7.82 -6.57 -4.08
C GLN A 23 9.07 -5.80 -4.55
N PRO A 24 10.28 -6.37 -4.37
CA PRO A 24 11.51 -5.77 -4.84
C PRO A 24 11.46 -5.47 -6.34
N ASN A 25 12.06 -4.35 -6.75
CA ASN A 25 12.10 -3.86 -8.14
C ASN A 25 10.75 -3.46 -8.76
N HIS A 26 9.65 -3.41 -7.99
CA HIS A 26 8.36 -2.90 -8.48
C HIS A 26 8.17 -1.41 -8.14
N SER A 27 7.67 -0.63 -9.10
CA SER A 27 7.40 0.81 -8.91
C SER A 27 5.93 1.10 -8.65
N ILE A 28 5.65 2.28 -8.08
CA ILE A 28 4.28 2.80 -7.93
C ILE A 28 3.58 2.98 -9.28
N GLN A 29 4.32 3.33 -10.34
CA GLN A 29 3.73 3.43 -11.68
C GLN A 29 3.28 2.07 -12.18
N GLN A 30 4.13 1.05 -12.08
CA GLN A 30 3.78 -0.32 -12.48
C GLN A 30 2.60 -0.85 -11.66
N HIS A 31 2.56 -0.55 -10.37
CA HIS A 31 1.43 -0.89 -9.51
C HIS A 31 0.12 -0.21 -9.97
N SER A 32 0.17 1.09 -10.30
CA SER A 32 -0.99 1.84 -10.84
C SER A 32 -1.48 1.26 -12.17
N GLU A 33 -0.55 0.86 -13.04
CA GLU A 33 -0.87 0.21 -14.32
C GLU A 33 -1.57 -1.14 -14.12
N THR A 34 -1.09 -1.97 -13.18
CA THR A 34 -1.72 -3.25 -12.81
C THR A 34 -3.15 -3.06 -12.33
N LEU A 35 -3.39 -2.04 -11.50
CA LEU A 35 -4.71 -1.71 -10.98
C LEU A 35 -5.61 -0.99 -11.99
N ARG A 36 -5.06 -0.55 -13.14
CA ARG A 36 -5.74 0.28 -14.15
C ARG A 36 -6.35 1.56 -13.56
N LEU A 37 -5.73 2.10 -12.52
CA LEU A 37 -6.15 3.32 -11.84
C LEU A 37 -4.92 4.03 -11.26
N SER A 38 -4.96 5.36 -11.19
CA SER A 38 -3.87 6.10 -10.55
C SER A 38 -4.01 6.02 -9.03
N ILE A 39 -3.01 5.45 -8.35
CA ILE A 39 -2.96 5.44 -6.87
C ILE A 39 -2.35 6.72 -6.31
N GLU A 40 -1.67 7.52 -7.13
CA GLU A 40 -0.96 8.74 -6.72
C GLU A 40 -1.84 9.72 -5.91
N PRO A 41 -3.14 9.92 -6.21
CA PRO A 41 -4.00 10.79 -5.41
C PRO A 41 -4.19 10.34 -3.96
N HIS A 42 -4.01 9.03 -3.71
CA HIS A 42 -4.14 8.42 -2.39
C HIS A 42 -2.79 8.31 -1.67
N VAL A 43 -1.67 8.53 -2.36
CA VAL A 43 -0.32 8.40 -1.76
C VAL A 43 0.01 9.68 -0.97
N ASP A 44 0.14 9.52 0.35
CA ASP A 44 0.57 10.62 1.23
C ASP A 44 2.07 10.89 1.07
N PHE A 45 2.88 9.83 1.13
CA PHE A 45 4.33 9.89 1.00
C PHE A 45 4.93 8.51 0.69
N ILE A 46 6.07 8.52 0.01
CA ILE A 46 6.89 7.34 -0.22
C ILE A 46 7.95 7.28 0.87
N MET A 47 8.08 6.13 1.53
CA MET A 47 9.10 5.93 2.57
C MET A 47 10.50 5.95 1.97
N SER A 48 11.46 6.48 2.72
CA SER A 48 12.82 6.68 2.23
C SER A 48 13.49 5.37 1.78
N LYS A 49 14.14 5.41 0.62
CA LYS A 49 15.00 4.32 0.13
C LYS A 49 16.13 3.94 1.10
N ARG A 50 16.46 4.81 2.06
CA ARG A 50 17.44 4.50 3.11
C ARG A 50 16.93 3.42 4.07
N LEU A 51 15.62 3.36 4.31
CA LEU A 51 14.98 2.36 5.15
C LEU A 51 14.60 1.11 4.34
N TYR A 52 14.22 1.31 3.07
CA TYR A 52 13.79 0.25 2.15
C TYR A 52 14.59 0.36 0.85
N SER A 53 15.77 -0.26 0.80
CA SER A 53 16.69 -0.10 -0.33
C SER A 53 16.32 -0.94 -1.54
N ASP A 54 15.60 -2.04 -1.33
CA ASP A 54 15.26 -3.05 -2.33
C ASP A 54 13.83 -2.90 -2.89
N ARG A 55 12.96 -2.17 -2.18
CA ARG A 55 11.52 -2.12 -2.46
C ARG A 55 10.93 -0.73 -2.28
N VAL A 56 9.76 -0.53 -2.86
CA VAL A 56 8.97 0.67 -2.65
C VAL A 56 7.96 0.41 -1.54
N VAL A 57 7.95 1.31 -0.55
CA VAL A 57 6.96 1.34 0.52
C VAL A 57 6.34 2.72 0.53
N TYR A 58 5.01 2.78 0.54
CA TYR A 58 4.29 4.04 0.56
C TYR A 58 3.15 4.03 1.58
N SER A 59 2.89 5.20 2.12
CA SER A 59 1.73 5.49 2.94
C SER A 59 0.63 6.02 2.04
N ALA A 60 -0.59 5.52 2.22
CA ALA A 60 -1.75 6.01 1.50
C ALA A 60 -2.98 6.16 2.40
N SER A 61 -3.77 7.18 2.13
CA SER A 61 -4.98 7.54 2.87
C SER A 61 -6.18 7.65 1.91
N GLU A 62 -7.38 7.77 2.46
CA GLU A 62 -8.64 7.85 1.68
C GLU A 62 -8.86 6.64 0.75
N ILE A 63 -8.32 5.48 1.14
CA ILE A 63 -8.51 4.21 0.42
C ILE A 63 -9.84 3.59 0.85
N ASN A 64 -10.77 3.47 -0.09
CA ASN A 64 -12.02 2.73 0.11
C ASN A 64 -11.80 1.21 0.03
N GLU A 65 -12.80 0.42 0.46
CA GLU A 65 -12.70 -1.04 0.48
C GLU A 65 -12.41 -1.66 -0.91
N THR A 66 -12.99 -1.10 -1.96
CA THR A 66 -12.77 -1.56 -3.35
C THR A 66 -11.31 -1.38 -3.77
N LEU A 67 -10.74 -0.20 -3.52
CA LEU A 67 -9.36 0.12 -3.83
C LEU A 67 -8.40 -0.71 -2.96
N LEU A 68 -8.72 -0.87 -1.67
CA LEU A 68 -7.96 -1.73 -0.76
C LEU A 68 -7.95 -3.18 -1.24
N SER A 69 -9.10 -3.71 -1.65
CA SER A 69 -9.21 -5.06 -2.21
C SER A 69 -8.41 -5.18 -3.50
N ALA A 70 -8.41 -4.15 -4.35
CA ALA A 70 -7.64 -4.13 -5.59
C ALA A 70 -6.13 -4.15 -5.31
N ILE A 71 -5.63 -3.24 -4.46
CA ILE A 71 -4.23 -3.20 -4.00
C ILE A 71 -3.83 -4.57 -3.43
N ARG A 72 -4.65 -5.16 -2.57
CA ARG A 72 -4.35 -6.45 -1.96
C ARG A 72 -4.37 -7.62 -2.95
N SER A 73 -5.05 -7.48 -4.08
CA SER A 73 -5.12 -8.50 -5.12
C SER A 73 -3.94 -8.42 -6.10
N ASP A 74 -3.17 -7.33 -6.06
CA ASP A 74 -1.96 -7.21 -6.85
C ASP A 74 -0.89 -8.23 -6.35
N PRO A 75 -0.39 -9.12 -7.22
CA PRO A 75 0.64 -10.10 -6.86
C PRO A 75 1.97 -9.45 -6.46
N GLU A 76 2.20 -8.22 -6.89
CA GLU A 76 3.42 -7.44 -6.63
C GLU A 76 3.32 -6.68 -5.30
N VAL A 77 2.22 -6.80 -4.56
CA VAL A 77 2.10 -6.32 -3.18
C VAL A 77 2.45 -7.44 -2.21
N ASP A 78 3.51 -7.23 -1.43
CA ASP A 78 4.00 -8.17 -0.41
C ASP A 78 3.03 -8.24 0.78
N PHE A 79 2.70 -7.10 1.39
CA PHE A 79 1.69 -6.96 2.44
C PHE A 79 1.20 -5.52 2.58
N VAL A 80 0.08 -5.35 3.28
CA VAL A 80 -0.50 -4.04 3.64
C VAL A 80 -0.65 -3.95 5.15
N GLU A 81 -0.26 -2.83 5.77
CA GLU A 81 -0.45 -2.53 7.20
C GLU A 81 -1.51 -1.47 7.46
#